data_AF-A0A1C5LWQ1-F1
#
_entry.id   AF-A0A1C5LWQ1-F1
#
_cell.length_a   1.000
_cell.length_b   1.000
_cell.length_c   1.000
_cell.angle_alpha   90.00
_cell.angle_beta   90.00
_cell.angle_gamma   90.00
#
_symmetry.space_group_name_H-M   'P 1'
#
loop_
_entity.id
_entity.type
_entity.pdbx_description
1 polymer ?
#
loop_
_entity_poly.entity_id
_entity_poly.type
_entity_poly.pdbx_seq_one_letter_code
_entity_poly.pdbx_strand_id
1 'polypeptide(L)'
;MAKQEKGKLGSKRKWQKRKILILFLTIPMLFLLYFTVYPIITMFYYSFTDWKGSVSPYDFVGVYNYKNIFTTESYRNVFVTAGYYLLAGLLQQVLSLFLAVIMNKKLRGSGFFKGIIFFPFIMNGVAVAMAFRMFYQIGGGLDTLMNVAGFGDYIKVWISDPKTCNFALAFIFLWKNVGYSFLIYLGTMQSISSEYYDAAAIDGAGGMGNVQSHYLSEYQNDCRTDGDFLHCEFYFCI
;
A
#
# COMPACT_ATOMS: atom_id res chain seq x y z
N MET A 1 -29.70 36.26 -38.87
CA MET A 1 -30.35 35.06 -38.30
C MET A 1 -29.36 33.96 -37.89
N ALA A 2 -28.41 33.53 -38.73
CA ALA A 2 -27.44 32.45 -38.41
C ALA A 2 -26.54 32.66 -37.15
N LYS A 3 -26.30 33.90 -36.72
CA LYS A 3 -25.49 34.21 -35.52
C LYS A 3 -26.25 33.92 -34.20
N GLN A 4 -27.58 34.05 -34.21
CA GLN A 4 -28.43 33.77 -33.04
C GLN A 4 -28.64 32.27 -32.79
N GLU A 5 -28.66 31.46 -33.85
CA GLU A 5 -28.75 29.99 -33.71
C GLU A 5 -27.46 29.37 -33.16
N LYS A 6 -26.28 29.86 -33.60
CA LYS A 6 -24.97 29.40 -33.07
C LYS A 6 -24.82 29.67 -31.56
N GLY A 7 -25.35 30.79 -31.06
CA GLY A 7 -25.36 31.12 -29.63
C GLY A 7 -26.25 30.19 -28.78
N LYS A 8 -27.43 29.82 -29.30
CA LYS A 8 -28.36 28.90 -28.64
C LYS A 8 -27.83 27.46 -28.58
N LEU A 9 -27.19 26.97 -29.65
CA LEU A 9 -26.51 25.66 -29.66
C LEU A 9 -25.34 25.60 -28.66
N GLY A 10 -24.55 26.67 -28.54
CA GLY A 10 -23.45 26.76 -27.57
C GLY A 10 -23.91 26.70 -26.11
N SER A 11 -25.03 27.37 -25.78
CA SER A 11 -25.62 27.36 -24.43
C SER A 11 -26.20 25.99 -24.05
N LYS A 12 -26.97 25.34 -24.94
CA LYS A 12 -27.49 23.98 -24.72
C LYS A 12 -26.36 22.96 -24.49
N ARG A 13 -25.28 23.04 -25.27
CA ARG A 13 -24.11 22.14 -25.14
C ARG A 13 -23.36 22.36 -23.82
N LYS A 14 -23.22 23.59 -23.34
CA LYS A 14 -22.63 23.89 -22.01
C LYS A 14 -23.49 23.34 -20.87
N TRP A 15 -24.82 23.45 -20.98
CA TRP A 15 -25.75 22.97 -19.96
C TRP A 15 -25.81 21.44 -19.91
N GLN A 16 -25.82 20.77 -21.06
CA GLN A 16 -25.69 19.30 -21.15
C GLN A 16 -24.38 18.80 -20.56
N LYS A 17 -23.24 19.45 -20.88
CA LYS A 17 -21.93 19.12 -20.29
C LYS A 17 -21.95 19.26 -18.76
N ARG A 18 -22.52 20.34 -18.23
CA ARG A 18 -22.61 20.56 -16.77
C ARG A 18 -23.48 19.51 -16.09
N LYS A 19 -24.60 19.12 -16.71
CA LYS A 19 -25.46 18.03 -16.20
C LYS A 19 -24.75 16.69 -16.20
N ILE A 20 -24.03 16.36 -17.27
CA ILE A 20 -23.25 15.11 -17.35
C ILE A 20 -22.18 15.10 -16.26
N LEU A 21 -21.42 16.20 -16.11
CA LEU A 21 -20.39 16.32 -15.07
C LEU A 21 -20.96 16.19 -13.66
N ILE A 22 -22.10 16.86 -13.38
CA ILE A 22 -22.76 16.76 -12.08
C ILE A 22 -23.22 15.33 -11.84
N LEU A 23 -23.97 14.71 -12.77
CA LEU A 23 -24.48 13.35 -12.57
C LEU A 23 -23.33 12.33 -12.40
N PHE A 24 -22.27 12.47 -13.20
CA PHE A 24 -21.11 11.58 -13.18
C PHE A 24 -20.28 11.73 -11.90
N LEU A 25 -20.29 12.90 -11.26
CA LEU A 25 -19.60 13.13 -9.98
C LEU A 25 -20.48 12.83 -8.77
N THR A 26 -21.76 13.21 -8.81
CA THR A 26 -22.68 13.06 -7.67
C THR A 26 -22.89 11.60 -7.31
N ILE A 27 -23.05 10.70 -8.30
CA ILE A 27 -23.31 9.28 -8.01
C ILE A 27 -22.11 8.63 -7.26
N PRO A 28 -20.87 8.65 -7.78
CA PRO A 28 -19.71 8.12 -7.05
C PRO A 28 -19.50 8.81 -5.70
N MET A 29 -19.73 10.12 -5.61
CA MET A 29 -19.57 10.86 -4.36
C MET A 29 -20.58 10.42 -3.29
N LEU A 30 -21.83 10.17 -3.66
CA LEU A 30 -22.84 9.62 -2.76
C LEU A 30 -22.47 8.22 -2.27
N PHE A 31 -22.01 7.34 -3.17
CA PHE A 31 -21.53 6.02 -2.79
C PHE A 31 -20.33 6.10 -1.83
N LEU A 32 -19.37 6.98 -2.09
CA LEU A 32 -18.22 7.21 -1.21
C LEU A 32 -18.68 7.71 0.17
N LEU A 33 -19.59 8.68 0.22
CA LEU A 33 -20.08 9.23 1.49
C LEU A 33 -20.85 8.18 2.28
N TYR A 34 -21.71 7.39 1.63
CA TYR A 34 -22.56 6.42 2.32
C TYR A 34 -21.82 5.14 2.71
N PHE A 35 -20.99 4.58 1.84
CA PHE A 35 -20.31 3.30 2.10
C PHE A 35 -18.93 3.43 2.72
N THR A 36 -18.30 4.62 2.69
CA THR A 36 -16.98 4.84 3.29
C THR A 36 -17.06 5.82 4.45
N VAL A 37 -17.56 7.04 4.23
CA VAL A 37 -17.48 8.09 5.25
C VAL A 37 -18.44 7.85 6.41
N TYR A 38 -19.69 7.49 6.11
CA TYR A 38 -20.69 7.18 7.14
C TYR A 38 -20.22 6.06 8.09
N PRO A 39 -19.78 4.86 7.64
CA PRO A 39 -19.31 3.83 8.56
C PRO A 39 -18.08 4.26 9.36
N ILE A 40 -17.15 5.02 8.79
CA ILE A 40 -16.00 5.57 9.52
C ILE A 40 -16.46 6.46 10.68
N ILE A 41 -17.39 7.39 10.42
CA ILE A 41 -17.93 8.27 11.46
C ILE A 41 -18.66 7.45 12.54
N THR A 42 -19.46 6.45 12.15
CA THR A 42 -20.16 5.61 13.12
C THR A 42 -19.22 4.75 13.96
N MET A 43 -18.16 4.18 13.37
CA MET A 43 -17.14 3.43 14.12
C MET A 43 -16.36 4.33 15.06
N PHE A 44 -16.06 5.55 14.63
CA PHE A 44 -15.46 6.56 15.49
C PHE A 44 -16.38 6.87 16.67
N TYR A 45 -17.67 7.12 16.43
CA TYR A 45 -18.65 7.33 17.50
C TYR A 45 -18.73 6.12 18.46
N TYR A 46 -18.80 4.89 17.94
CA TYR A 46 -18.86 3.67 18.75
C TYR A 46 -17.60 3.42 19.57
N SER A 47 -16.44 3.95 19.16
CA SER A 47 -15.24 3.85 19.99
C SER A 47 -15.33 4.63 21.31
N PHE A 48 -16.28 5.57 21.44
CA PHE A 48 -16.60 6.27 22.69
C PHE A 48 -17.78 5.64 23.46
N THR A 49 -18.32 4.51 22.99
CA THR A 49 -19.40 3.78 23.66
C THR A 49 -18.96 2.38 24.10
N ASP A 50 -19.72 1.72 24.96
CA ASP A 50 -19.47 0.33 25.38
C ASP A 50 -20.14 -0.71 24.45
N TRP A 51 -20.30 -0.36 23.17
CA TRP A 51 -21.02 -1.16 22.19
C TRP A 51 -20.32 -2.51 21.92
N LYS A 52 -21.04 -3.63 22.16
CA LYS A 52 -20.53 -5.01 22.00
C LYS A 52 -20.99 -5.72 20.72
N GLY A 53 -21.48 -4.97 19.73
CA GLY A 53 -21.90 -5.56 18.45
C GLY A 53 -23.38 -5.98 18.37
N SER A 54 -24.15 -5.86 19.45
CA SER A 54 -25.59 -6.14 19.49
C SER A 54 -26.45 -4.88 19.46
N VAL A 55 -27.73 -5.02 19.13
CA VAL A 55 -28.70 -3.92 19.13
C VAL A 55 -29.10 -3.63 20.58
N SER A 56 -28.60 -2.50 21.11
CA SER A 56 -29.08 -1.67 22.25
C SER A 56 -29.64 -2.33 23.54
N PRO A 57 -29.38 -1.77 24.74
CA PRO A 57 -28.71 -0.50 25.01
C PRO A 57 -27.19 -0.60 25.13
N TYR A 58 -26.51 0.46 24.71
CA TYR A 58 -25.10 0.75 24.97
C TYR A 58 -24.99 2.20 25.45
N ASP A 59 -24.04 2.46 26.32
CA ASP A 59 -23.84 3.74 26.98
C ASP A 59 -22.60 4.47 26.44
N PHE A 60 -22.62 5.79 26.52
CA PHE A 60 -21.47 6.62 26.19
C PHE A 60 -20.46 6.60 27.35
N VAL A 61 -19.29 6.01 27.11
CA VAL A 61 -18.21 5.85 28.11
C VAL A 61 -17.04 6.81 27.89
N GLY A 62 -17.15 7.71 26.91
CA GLY A 62 -16.12 8.71 26.60
C GLY A 62 -14.79 8.04 26.20
N VAL A 63 -13.68 8.50 26.80
CA VAL A 63 -12.32 8.01 26.45
C VAL A 63 -11.92 6.71 27.17
N TYR A 64 -12.84 6.07 27.89
CA TYR A 64 -12.54 4.87 28.70
C TYR A 64 -11.90 3.75 27.88
N ASN A 65 -12.43 3.46 26.69
CA ASN A 65 -11.92 2.41 25.81
C ASN A 65 -10.45 2.63 25.42
N TYR A 66 -10.08 3.88 25.10
CA TYR A 66 -8.70 4.23 24.77
C TYR A 66 -7.76 4.04 25.96
N LYS A 67 -8.16 4.48 27.16
CA LYS A 67 -7.37 4.24 28.38
C LYS A 67 -7.22 2.74 28.66
N ASN A 68 -8.28 1.96 28.44
CA ASN A 68 -8.28 0.52 28.68
C ASN A 68 -7.28 -0.21 27.77
N ILE A 69 -7.16 0.20 26.50
CA ILE A 69 -6.20 -0.37 25.54
C ILE A 69 -4.75 -0.25 26.04
N PHE A 70 -4.38 0.88 26.66
CA PHE A 70 -3.02 1.11 27.13
C PHE A 70 -2.73 0.59 28.55
N THR A 71 -3.77 0.35 29.35
CA THR A 71 -3.63 -0.08 30.76
C THR A 71 -3.79 -1.58 30.96
N THR A 72 -4.58 -2.25 30.11
CA THR A 72 -4.85 -3.68 30.24
C THR A 72 -3.75 -4.52 29.58
N GLU A 73 -3.14 -5.41 30.36
CA GLU A 73 -2.02 -6.26 29.94
C GLU A 73 -2.37 -7.15 28.73
N SER A 74 -3.62 -7.64 28.67
CA SER A 74 -4.10 -8.47 27.56
C SER A 74 -4.00 -7.79 26.19
N TYR A 75 -4.00 -6.45 26.11
CA TYR A 75 -3.91 -5.72 24.84
C TYR A 75 -2.47 -5.37 24.44
N ARG A 76 -1.48 -5.55 25.32
CA ARG A 76 -0.07 -5.27 25.01
C ARG A 76 0.44 -6.08 23.81
N ASN A 77 -0.02 -7.31 23.69
CA ASN A 77 0.36 -8.20 22.58
C ASN A 77 -0.08 -7.66 21.20
N VAL A 78 -1.10 -6.79 21.14
CA VAL A 78 -1.53 -6.16 19.88
C VAL A 78 -0.44 -5.28 19.30
N PHE A 79 0.27 -4.52 20.14
CA PHE A 79 1.37 -3.66 19.70
C PHE A 79 2.57 -4.47 19.21
N VAL A 80 2.87 -5.59 19.88
CA VAL A 80 3.93 -6.52 19.43
C VAL A 80 3.58 -7.12 18.08
N THR A 81 2.34 -7.59 17.91
CA THR A 81 1.83 -8.09 16.63
C THR A 81 1.92 -7.01 15.55
N ALA A 82 1.50 -5.78 15.83
CA ALA A 82 1.62 -4.66 14.89
C ALA A 82 3.08 -4.40 14.49
N GLY A 83 4.02 -4.52 15.44
CA GLY A 83 5.46 -4.41 15.16
C GLY A 83 5.97 -5.42 14.14
N TYR A 84 5.51 -6.67 14.17
CA TYR A 84 5.87 -7.68 13.16
C TYR A 84 5.42 -7.28 11.75
N TYR A 85 4.17 -6.83 11.61
CA TYR A 85 3.64 -6.42 10.31
C TYR A 85 4.24 -5.10 9.82
N LEU A 86 4.52 -4.17 10.73
CA LEU A 86 5.23 -2.93 10.40
C LEU A 86 6.63 -3.24 9.87
N LEU A 87 7.39 -4.09 10.56
CA LEU A 87 8.71 -4.51 10.11
C LEU A 87 8.64 -5.22 8.75
N ALA A 88 7.68 -6.13 8.57
CA ALA A 88 7.47 -6.80 7.29
C ALA A 88 7.10 -5.81 6.18
N GLY A 89 6.31 -4.78 6.47
CA GLY A 89 5.99 -3.69 5.54
C GLY A 89 7.21 -2.85 5.16
N LEU A 90 8.06 -2.49 6.12
CA LEU A 90 9.32 -1.79 5.84
C LEU A 90 10.26 -2.64 4.99
N LEU A 91 10.43 -3.92 5.35
CA LEU A 91 11.22 -4.88 4.58
C LEU A 91 10.67 -5.08 3.16
N GLN A 92 9.34 -5.11 3.03
CA GLN A 92 8.68 -5.14 1.72
C GLN A 92 9.10 -3.93 0.88
N GLN A 93 9.03 -2.69 1.39
CA GLN A 93 9.40 -1.53 0.60
C GLN A 93 10.87 -1.55 0.17
N VAL A 94 11.78 -1.88 1.09
CA VAL A 94 13.22 -1.99 0.79
C VAL A 94 13.49 -3.06 -0.27
N LEU A 95 12.90 -4.26 -0.11
CA LEU A 95 13.08 -5.36 -1.04
C LEU A 95 12.48 -5.06 -2.41
N SER A 96 11.28 -4.47 -2.44
CA SER A 96 10.60 -4.07 -3.67
C SER A 96 11.39 -3.02 -4.44
N LEU A 97 11.93 -2.01 -3.75
CA LEU A 97 12.77 -0.98 -4.35
C LEU A 97 14.06 -1.60 -4.90
N PHE A 98 14.72 -2.44 -4.11
CA PHE A 98 15.93 -3.14 -4.53
C PHE A 98 15.69 -3.98 -5.80
N LEU A 99 14.62 -4.78 -5.82
CA LEU A 99 14.25 -5.57 -7.00
C LEU A 99 13.90 -4.67 -8.19
N ALA A 100 13.21 -3.55 -7.98
CA ALA A 100 12.84 -2.60 -9.04
C ALA A 100 14.09 -2.00 -9.70
N VAL A 101 15.07 -1.56 -8.91
CA VAL A 101 16.34 -1.01 -9.42
C VAL A 101 17.09 -2.04 -10.26
N ILE A 102 17.18 -3.29 -9.81
CA ILE A 102 17.87 -4.35 -10.56
C ILE A 102 17.13 -4.64 -11.86
N MET A 103 15.80 -4.73 -11.82
CA MET A 103 14.95 -5.08 -12.96
C MET A 103 14.64 -3.90 -13.90
N ASN A 104 15.01 -2.67 -13.53
CA ASN A 104 14.92 -1.49 -14.39
C ASN A 104 15.94 -1.56 -15.54
N LYS A 105 17.06 -2.28 -15.35
CA LYS A 105 18.04 -2.51 -16.40
C LYS A 105 17.45 -3.42 -17.49
N LYS A 106 17.86 -3.21 -18.75
CA LYS A 106 17.49 -4.05 -19.90
C LYS A 106 18.14 -5.43 -19.80
N LEU A 107 17.58 -6.30 -18.95
CA LEU A 107 18.01 -7.69 -18.77
C LEU A 107 17.23 -8.62 -19.71
N ARG A 108 17.93 -9.58 -20.33
CA ARG A 108 17.26 -10.66 -21.11
C ARG A 108 16.39 -11.49 -20.15
N GLY A 109 15.13 -11.71 -20.52
CA GLY A 109 14.16 -12.44 -19.68
C GLY A 109 13.45 -11.60 -18.61
N SER A 110 13.63 -10.27 -18.60
CA SER A 110 13.03 -9.36 -17.61
C SER A 110 11.52 -9.53 -17.42
N GLY A 111 10.76 -9.81 -18.49
CA GLY A 111 9.31 -10.04 -18.40
C GLY A 111 8.92 -11.27 -17.57
N PHE A 112 9.69 -12.36 -17.67
CA PHE A 112 9.43 -13.58 -16.91
C PHE A 112 9.66 -13.37 -15.41
N PHE A 113 10.78 -12.74 -15.04
CA PHE A 113 11.07 -12.42 -13.63
C PHE A 113 10.06 -11.44 -13.03
N LYS A 114 9.63 -10.42 -13.78
CA LYS A 114 8.54 -9.51 -13.39
C LYS A 114 7.25 -10.29 -13.11
N GLY A 115 6.93 -11.26 -13.97
CA GLY A 115 5.80 -12.15 -13.79
C GLY A 115 5.88 -12.96 -12.49
N ILE A 116 7.02 -13.61 -12.21
CA ILE A 116 7.22 -14.39 -10.98
C ILE A 116 7.10 -13.51 -9.73
N ILE A 117 7.73 -12.34 -9.73
CA ILE A 117 7.72 -11.41 -8.58
C ILE A 117 6.30 -10.88 -8.33
N PHE A 118 5.52 -10.62 -9.38
CA PHE A 118 4.16 -10.09 -9.28
C PHE A 118 3.09 -11.17 -9.04
N PHE A 119 3.35 -12.41 -9.45
CA PHE A 119 2.38 -13.50 -9.38
C PHE A 119 1.70 -13.67 -8.00
N PRO A 120 2.42 -13.67 -6.86
CA PRO A 120 1.82 -13.79 -5.53
C PRO A 120 0.73 -12.76 -5.24
N PHE A 121 0.91 -11.53 -5.73
CA PHE A 121 -0.01 -10.44 -5.47
C PHE A 121 -1.38 -10.70 -6.12
N ILE A 122 -1.39 -11.21 -7.36
CA ILE A 122 -2.61 -11.47 -8.14
C ILE A 122 -3.41 -12.65 -7.56
N MET A 123 -2.76 -13.58 -6.84
CA MET A 123 -3.43 -14.74 -6.26
C MET A 123 -4.55 -14.34 -5.28
N ASN A 124 -5.66 -15.07 -5.29
CA ASN A 124 -6.74 -14.87 -4.32
C ASN A 124 -6.23 -15.10 -2.88
N GLY A 125 -6.59 -14.20 -1.96
CA GLY A 125 -6.11 -14.25 -0.57
C GLY A 125 -6.49 -15.54 0.17
N VAL A 126 -7.68 -16.09 -0.10
CA VAL A 126 -8.13 -17.37 0.50
C VAL A 126 -7.29 -18.53 -0.01
N ALA A 127 -7.00 -18.56 -1.32
CA ALA A 127 -6.15 -19.60 -1.91
C ALA A 127 -4.73 -19.55 -1.32
N VAL A 128 -4.17 -18.35 -1.16
CA VAL A 128 -2.86 -18.15 -0.51
C VAL A 128 -2.90 -18.66 0.93
N ALA A 129 -3.92 -18.28 1.70
CA ALA A 129 -4.06 -18.72 3.09
C ALA A 129 -4.16 -20.25 3.20
N MET A 130 -4.91 -20.91 2.32
CA MET A 130 -5.00 -22.38 2.29
C MET A 130 -3.67 -23.04 1.90
N ALA A 131 -3.00 -22.53 0.86
CA ALA A 131 -1.72 -23.06 0.42
C ALA A 131 -0.67 -22.98 1.53
N PHE A 132 -0.54 -21.81 2.18
CA PHE A 132 0.42 -21.64 3.28
C PHE A 132 0.01 -22.41 4.54
N ARG A 133 -1.29 -22.59 4.80
CA ARG A 133 -1.73 -23.46 5.90
C ARG A 133 -1.23 -24.90 5.71
N MET A 134 -1.29 -25.44 4.50
CA MET A 134 -0.73 -26.77 4.19
C MET A 134 0.80 -26.76 4.22
N PHE A 135 1.43 -25.69 3.73
CA PHE A 135 2.89 -25.54 3.72
C PHE A 135 3.51 -25.50 5.11
N TYR A 136 2.87 -24.79 6.06
CA TYR A 136 3.30 -24.63 7.46
C TYR A 136 2.80 -25.71 8.41
N GLN A 137 1.98 -26.66 7.93
CA GLN A 137 1.53 -27.78 8.76
C GLN A 137 2.71 -28.68 9.12
N ILE A 138 2.65 -29.32 10.29
CA ILE A 138 3.66 -30.30 10.70
C ILE A 138 3.75 -31.42 9.66
N GLY A 139 4.96 -31.73 9.19
CA GLY A 139 5.21 -32.66 8.09
C GLY A 139 4.87 -32.10 6.71
N GLY A 140 4.58 -30.80 6.62
CA GLY A 140 4.25 -30.10 5.39
C GLY A 140 5.48 -29.73 4.54
N GLY A 141 5.25 -28.83 3.60
CA GLY A 141 6.27 -28.40 2.64
C GLY A 141 7.47 -27.70 3.30
N LEU A 142 7.24 -26.85 4.29
CA LEU A 142 8.32 -26.17 4.99
C LEU A 142 9.20 -27.16 5.77
N ASP A 143 8.57 -28.07 6.52
CA ASP A 143 9.28 -29.08 7.30
C ASP A 143 10.13 -29.99 6.40
N THR A 144 9.60 -30.36 5.23
CA THR A 144 10.35 -31.12 4.23
C THR A 144 11.58 -30.34 3.75
N LEU A 145 11.42 -29.06 3.43
CA LEU A 145 12.54 -28.19 3.03
C LEU A 145 13.57 -28.02 4.15
N MET A 146 13.12 -27.86 5.40
CA MET A 146 13.99 -27.74 6.56
C MET A 146 14.80 -29.01 6.81
N ASN A 147 14.18 -30.19 6.68
CA ASN A 147 14.88 -31.47 6.78
C ASN A 147 15.95 -31.64 5.71
N VAL A 148 15.63 -31.33 4.45
CA VAL A 148 16.59 -31.42 3.33
C VAL A 148 17.75 -30.44 3.51
N ALA A 149 17.49 -29.26 4.08
CA ALA A 149 18.51 -28.26 4.37
C ALA A 149 19.33 -28.55 5.65
N GLY A 150 19.04 -29.64 6.38
CA GLY A 150 19.74 -30.00 7.61
C GLY A 150 19.26 -29.27 8.88
N PHE A 151 18.11 -28.58 8.81
CA PHE A 151 17.50 -27.86 9.94
C PHE A 151 16.30 -28.58 10.56
N GLY A 152 16.23 -29.91 10.43
CA GLY A 152 15.11 -30.72 10.94
C GLY A 152 14.84 -30.54 12.44
N ASP A 153 15.88 -30.36 13.24
CA ASP A 153 15.76 -30.16 14.70
C ASP A 153 15.09 -28.82 15.08
N TYR A 154 14.98 -27.88 14.14
CA TYR A 154 14.37 -26.56 14.35
C TYR A 154 12.92 -26.46 13.88
N ILE A 155 12.32 -27.58 13.47
CA ILE A 155 10.91 -27.63 13.08
C ILE A 155 10.02 -27.21 14.25
N LYS A 156 9.10 -26.29 13.98
CA LYS A 156 8.19 -25.70 14.97
C LYS A 156 6.76 -25.70 14.46
N VAL A 157 5.81 -25.54 15.38
CA VAL A 157 4.41 -25.36 15.02
C VAL A 157 4.15 -23.92 14.61
N TRP A 158 4.39 -23.59 13.34
CA TRP A 158 4.43 -22.21 12.86
C TRP A 158 3.15 -21.40 13.08
N ILE A 159 1.98 -21.94 12.72
CA ILE A 159 0.70 -21.20 12.73
C ILE A 159 -0.02 -21.29 14.09
N SER A 160 0.05 -22.44 14.77
CA SER A 160 -0.72 -22.67 16.00
C SER A 160 0.03 -22.28 17.28
N ASP A 161 1.35 -22.04 17.24
CA ASP A 161 2.10 -21.47 18.36
C ASP A 161 2.06 -19.93 18.30
N PRO A 162 1.52 -19.24 19.33
CA PRO A 162 1.51 -17.77 19.41
C PRO A 162 2.88 -17.11 19.24
N LYS A 163 3.98 -17.81 19.57
CA LYS A 163 5.34 -17.28 19.45
C LYS A 163 5.84 -17.21 18.01
N THR A 164 5.41 -18.13 17.16
CA THR A 164 5.86 -18.22 15.75
C THR A 164 4.82 -17.75 14.75
N CYS A 165 3.55 -17.70 15.14
CA CYS A 165 2.43 -17.37 14.27
C CYS A 165 2.62 -16.00 13.60
N ASN A 166 2.99 -14.98 14.38
CA ASN A 166 3.21 -13.64 13.85
C ASN A 166 4.34 -13.59 12.81
N PHE A 167 5.43 -14.35 13.01
CA PHE A 167 6.52 -14.43 12.03
C PHE A 167 6.05 -15.08 10.72
N ALA A 168 5.33 -16.20 10.82
CA ALA A 168 4.82 -16.92 9.65
C ALA A 168 3.83 -16.05 8.85
N LEU A 169 2.89 -15.38 9.52
CA LEU A 169 1.91 -14.52 8.88
C LEU A 169 2.56 -13.26 8.29
N ALA A 170 3.52 -12.64 8.99
CA ALA A 170 4.27 -11.49 8.48
C ALA A 170 5.10 -11.85 7.24
N PHE A 171 5.66 -13.06 7.18
CA PHE A 171 6.33 -13.56 5.98
C PHE A 171 5.36 -13.73 4.80
N ILE A 172 4.19 -14.35 5.01
CA ILE A 172 3.16 -14.48 3.95
C ILE A 172 2.75 -13.10 3.44
N PHE A 173 2.55 -12.14 4.35
CA PHE A 173 2.25 -10.76 4.01
C PHE A 173 3.35 -10.15 3.14
N LEU A 174 4.62 -10.25 3.55
CA LEU A 174 5.75 -9.73 2.79
C LEU A 174 5.82 -10.38 1.39
N TRP A 175 5.83 -11.71 1.33
CA TRP A 175 5.92 -12.46 0.08
C TRP A 175 4.80 -12.10 -0.91
N LYS A 176 3.56 -11.96 -0.42
CA LYS A 176 2.41 -11.63 -1.25
C LYS A 176 2.47 -10.19 -1.79
N ASN A 177 2.95 -9.24 -0.98
CA ASN A 177 2.82 -7.80 -1.30
C ASN A 177 4.06 -7.18 -1.94
N VAL A 178 5.24 -7.81 -1.85
CA VAL A 178 6.47 -7.34 -2.50
C VAL A 178 6.27 -7.06 -3.99
N GLY A 179 5.51 -7.92 -4.68
CA GLY A 179 5.26 -7.78 -6.12
C GLY A 179 4.51 -6.50 -6.51
N TYR A 180 3.60 -6.02 -5.64
CA TYR A 180 2.83 -4.81 -5.90
C TYR A 180 3.68 -3.55 -5.80
N SER A 181 4.37 -3.35 -4.67
CA SER A 181 5.28 -2.22 -4.49
C SER A 181 6.38 -2.22 -5.56
N PHE A 182 6.92 -3.40 -5.90
CA PHE A 182 7.91 -3.56 -6.96
C PHE A 182 7.42 -3.00 -8.31
N LEU A 183 6.18 -3.33 -8.70
CA LEU A 183 5.61 -2.89 -9.96
C LEU A 183 5.34 -1.40 -10.01
N ILE A 184 4.91 -0.82 -8.89
CA ILE A 184 4.76 0.64 -8.76
C ILE A 184 6.11 1.32 -8.94
N TYR A 185 7.12 0.91 -8.16
CA TYR A 185 8.47 1.50 -8.24
C TYR A 185 9.12 1.35 -9.61
N LEU A 186 8.95 0.18 -10.23
CA LEU A 186 9.43 -0.03 -11.59
C LEU A 186 8.68 0.86 -12.59
N GLY A 187 7.36 0.97 -12.48
CA GLY A 187 6.54 1.82 -13.34
C GLY A 187 6.91 3.30 -13.22
N THR A 188 7.15 3.79 -12.00
CA THR A 188 7.57 5.18 -11.78
C THR A 188 8.97 5.44 -12.34
N MET A 189 9.93 4.53 -12.13
CA MET A 189 11.26 4.65 -12.74
C MET A 189 11.23 4.67 -14.27
N GLN A 190 10.28 3.95 -14.88
CA GLN A 190 10.11 3.89 -16.33
C GLN A 190 9.34 5.08 -16.92
N SER A 191 8.56 5.81 -16.12
CA SER A 191 7.85 7.01 -16.59
C SER A 191 8.76 8.25 -16.71
N ILE A 192 9.93 8.24 -16.07
CA ILE A 192 10.90 9.35 -16.12
C ILE A 192 11.57 9.39 -17.50
N SER A 193 11.67 10.58 -18.12
CA SER A 193 12.26 10.72 -19.46
C SER A 193 13.77 10.47 -19.47
N SER A 194 14.29 9.99 -20.61
CA SER A 194 15.72 9.69 -20.78
C SER A 194 16.62 10.93 -20.64
N GLU A 195 16.09 12.11 -20.96
CA GLU A 195 16.82 13.39 -20.91
C GLU A 195 17.39 13.69 -19.51
N TYR A 196 16.65 13.33 -18.45
CA TYR A 196 17.13 13.49 -17.07
C TYR A 196 18.28 12.54 -16.73
N TYR A 197 18.27 11.32 -17.29
CA TYR A 197 19.35 10.36 -17.09
C TYR A 197 20.62 10.80 -17.84
N ASP A 198 20.46 11.40 -19.03
CA ASP A 198 21.57 11.93 -19.82
C ASP A 198 22.22 13.16 -19.16
N ALA A 199 21.42 14.05 -18.57
CA ALA A 199 21.92 15.20 -17.80
C ALA A 199 22.71 14.77 -16.55
N ALA A 200 22.20 13.81 -15.78
CA ALA A 200 22.90 13.29 -14.61
C ALA A 200 24.22 12.57 -14.96
N ALA A 201 24.28 11.91 -16.12
CA ALA A 201 25.50 11.31 -16.63
C ALA A 201 26.55 12.36 -17.01
N ILE A 202 26.12 13.52 -17.55
CA ILE A 202 26.99 14.68 -17.83
C ILE A 202 27.54 15.28 -16.53
N ASP A 203 26.74 15.33 -15.47
CA ASP A 203 27.13 15.83 -14.14
C ASP A 203 28.01 14.84 -13.33
N GLY A 204 28.38 13.70 -13.91
CA GLY A 204 29.30 12.74 -13.30
C GLY A 204 28.70 11.92 -12.15
N ALA A 205 27.37 11.87 -12.03
CA ALA A 205 26.70 11.01 -11.07
C ALA A 205 26.85 9.53 -11.51
N GLY A 206 27.79 8.82 -10.88
CA GLY A 206 27.92 7.36 -11.04
C GLY A 206 26.67 6.63 -10.57
N GLY A 207 26.42 5.41 -11.06
CA GLY A 207 25.12 4.71 -11.06
C GLY A 207 24.35 4.49 -9.75
N MET A 208 24.86 4.90 -8.58
CA MET A 208 24.14 4.94 -7.29
C MET A 208 23.88 6.38 -6.81
N GLY A 209 24.63 7.37 -7.31
CA GLY A 209 24.40 8.81 -7.13
C GLY A 209 23.26 9.36 -7.98
N ASN A 210 22.92 8.70 -9.10
CA ASN A 210 21.77 9.07 -9.93
C ASN A 210 20.47 9.10 -9.11
N VAL A 211 20.23 8.11 -8.25
CA VAL A 211 18.98 8.03 -7.46
C VAL A 211 18.87 9.17 -6.45
N GLN A 212 19.97 9.61 -5.85
CA GLN A 212 19.97 10.68 -4.83
C GLN A 212 19.87 12.09 -5.43
N SER A 213 20.51 12.34 -6.59
CA SER A 213 20.43 13.65 -7.26
C SER A 213 19.07 13.88 -7.94
N HIS A 214 18.42 12.81 -8.41
CA HIS A 214 17.09 12.84 -9.04
C HIS A 214 16.00 13.47 -8.14
N TYR A 215 15.92 13.10 -6.85
CA TYR A 215 14.89 13.63 -5.95
C TYR A 215 15.05 15.13 -5.63
N LEU A 216 16.30 15.61 -5.56
CA LEU A 216 16.59 17.00 -5.21
C LEU A 216 16.30 17.97 -6.36
N SER A 217 16.55 17.57 -7.62
CA SER A 217 16.27 18.42 -8.79
C SER A 217 14.78 18.58 -9.09
N GLU A 218 13.98 17.56 -8.82
CA GLU A 218 12.53 17.59 -9.05
C GLU A 218 11.83 18.52 -8.04
N TYR A 219 12.26 18.48 -6.77
CA TYR A 219 11.80 19.41 -5.73
C TYR A 219 12.13 20.88 -6.05
N GLN A 220 13.29 21.12 -6.67
CA GLN A 220 13.78 22.45 -6.98
C GLN A 220 13.07 23.07 -8.21
N ASN A 221 12.57 22.24 -9.12
CA ASN A 221 11.72 22.69 -10.22
C ASN A 221 10.27 22.91 -9.79
N ASP A 222 9.73 22.05 -8.91
CA ASP A 222 8.33 22.13 -8.47
C ASP A 222 8.08 23.34 -7.53
N CYS A 223 8.96 23.61 -6.56
CA CYS A 223 8.85 24.84 -5.76
C CYS A 223 9.14 26.12 -6.59
N ARG A 224 9.66 26.02 -7.83
CA ARG A 224 9.91 27.17 -8.73
C ARG A 224 8.71 27.49 -9.64
N THR A 225 7.87 26.51 -9.94
CA THR A 225 6.67 26.69 -10.76
C THR A 225 5.45 27.18 -9.98
N ASP A 226 5.33 26.82 -8.69
CA ASP A 226 4.08 27.07 -7.93
C ASP A 226 4.11 28.25 -6.95
N GLY A 227 5.25 28.92 -6.69
CA GLY A 227 5.30 30.20 -5.98
C GLY A 227 4.85 30.21 -4.50
N ASP A 228 4.29 29.12 -3.97
CA ASP A 228 3.76 29.00 -2.61
C ASP A 228 4.67 28.13 -1.72
N PHE A 229 5.55 28.80 -0.98
CA PHE A 229 6.58 28.18 -0.11
C PHE A 229 6.01 27.34 1.05
N LEU A 230 4.74 27.55 1.42
CA LEU A 230 4.08 26.86 2.55
C LEU A 230 3.64 25.42 2.23
N HIS A 231 3.59 25.02 0.97
CA HIS A 231 3.17 23.67 0.57
C HIS A 231 4.34 22.66 0.54
N CYS A 232 5.59 23.15 0.53
CA CYS A 232 6.79 22.31 0.41
C CYS A 232 7.16 21.60 1.75
N GLU A 233 6.87 22.14 2.94
CA GLU A 233 7.27 21.51 4.23
C GLU A 233 6.55 20.19 4.58
N PHE A 234 5.37 19.91 4.01
CA PHE A 234 4.60 18.72 4.41
C PHE A 234 5.12 17.40 3.83
N TYR A 235 5.95 17.42 2.78
CA TYR A 235 6.42 16.21 2.10
C TYR A 235 7.68 15.58 2.72
N PHE A 236 8.30 16.23 3.72
CA PHE A 236 9.51 15.72 4.37
C PHE A 236 9.25 14.60 5.41
N CYS A 237 7.99 14.12 5.57
CA CYS A 237 7.60 13.22 6.66
C CYS A 237 6.96 11.89 6.24
N ILE A 238 7.24 11.39 5.03
CA ILE A 238 6.96 10.01 4.58
C ILE A 238 8.22 9.44 3.93
#